data_AF-A0A1J5TGA0-F1
#
_entry.id   AF-A0A1J5TGA0-F1
#
_cell.length_a   1.000
_cell.length_b   1.000
_cell.length_c   1.000
_cell.angle_alpha   90.00
_cell.angle_beta   90.00
_cell.angle_gamma   90.00
#
_symmetry.space_group_name_H-M   'P 1'
#
loop_
_entity.id
_entity.type
_entity.pdbx_description
1 polymer ?
#
loop_
_entity_poly.entity_id
_entity_poly.type
_entity_poly.pdbx_seq_one_letter_code
_entity_poly.pdbx_strand_id
1 'polypeptide(L)' 'MALLKPKSSNKSKTLSVRVPTELANEIDDIKQMADQRGLTFDVAEVVERALAQAVRSARAEIAALPAGNMTNNPSD' A
#
# COMPACT_ATOMS: atom_id res chain seq x y z
N MET A 1 -24.37 20.77 23.52
CA MET A 1 -23.66 19.48 23.52
C MET A 1 -24.19 18.65 22.37
N ALA A 2 -23.37 18.34 21.36
CA ALA A 2 -23.81 17.50 20.25
C ALA A 2 -23.68 16.02 20.61
N LEU A 3 -24.80 15.29 20.56
CA LEU A 3 -24.90 13.85 20.85
C LEU A 3 -24.42 12.96 19.71
N LEU A 4 -24.14 13.54 18.54
CA LEU A 4 -23.78 12.83 17.33
C LEU A 4 -22.27 12.89 17.13
N LYS A 5 -21.61 11.73 17.27
CA LYS A 5 -20.22 11.54 16.82
C LYS A 5 -20.25 11.22 15.33
N PRO A 6 -19.42 11.86 14.49
CA PRO A 6 -19.27 11.44 13.11
C PRO A 6 -18.82 9.98 13.09
N LYS A 7 -19.58 9.15 12.38
CA LYS A 7 -19.28 7.72 12.22
C LYS A 7 -18.05 7.63 11.33
N SER A 8 -16.85 7.61 11.92
CA SER A 8 -15.62 7.32 11.19
C SER A 8 -15.76 5.94 10.55
N SER A 9 -16.15 5.95 9.28
CA SER A 9 -16.27 4.75 8.49
C SER A 9 -14.86 4.38 8.07
N ASN A 10 -14.22 3.52 8.87
CA ASN A 10 -12.94 2.94 8.51
C ASN A 10 -13.20 1.88 7.42
N LYS A 11 -13.44 2.35 6.19
CA LYS A 11 -13.77 1.50 5.04
C LYS A 11 -12.46 0.93 4.51
N SER A 12 -12.15 -0.30 4.87
CA SER A 12 -11.14 -1.08 4.17
C SER A 12 -11.76 -1.75 2.94
N LYS A 13 -10.95 -1.98 1.91
CA LYS A 13 -11.30 -2.77 0.73
C LYS A 13 -10.24 -3.84 0.57
N THR A 14 -10.66 -5.09 0.37
CA THR A 14 -9.74 -6.19 0.09
C THR A 14 -9.11 -6.01 -1.29
N LEU A 15 -7.78 -6.16 -1.34
CA LEU A 15 -6.99 -6.19 -2.55
C LEU A 15 -6.32 -7.57 -2.63
N SER A 16 -6.50 -8.26 -3.76
CA SER A 16 -5.82 -9.53 -4.03
C SER A 16 -4.67 -9.28 -4.99
N VAL A 17 -3.45 -9.66 -4.57
CA VAL A 17 -2.23 -9.52 -5.38
C VAL A 17 -1.52 -10.87 -5.48
N ARG A 18 -0.82 -11.07 -6.59
CA ARG A 18 0.09 -12.21 -6.74
C ARG A 18 1.47 -11.80 -6.24
N VAL A 19 2.07 -12.63 -5.41
CA VAL A 19 3.45 -12.48 -4.91
C VAL A 19 4.28 -13.70 -5.30
N PRO A 20 5.62 -13.58 -5.34
CA PRO A 20 6.51 -14.72 -5.51
C PRO A 20 6.25 -15.78 -4.43
N THR A 21 6.36 -17.06 -4.80
CA THR A 21 6.11 -18.19 -3.88
C THR A 21 7.03 -18.17 -2.67
N GLU A 22 8.31 -17.82 -2.85
CA GLU A 22 9.28 -17.73 -1.75
C GLU A 22 8.85 -16.72 -0.70
N LEU A 23 8.43 -15.52 -1.12
CA LEU A 23 7.95 -14.48 -0.20
C LEU A 23 6.69 -14.91 0.55
N ALA A 24 5.77 -15.62 -0.12
CA ALA A 24 4.57 -16.15 0.55
C ALA A 24 4.94 -17.16 1.65
N ASN A 25 5.88 -18.06 1.37
CA ASN A 25 6.37 -19.03 2.34
C ASN A 25 7.05 -18.35 3.54
N GLU A 26 7.91 -17.36 3.29
CA GLU A 26 8.57 -16.60 4.37
C GLU A 26 7.54 -15.89 5.29
N ILE A 27 6.47 -15.34 4.73
CA ILE A 27 5.39 -14.71 5.51
C ILE A 27 4.70 -15.76 6.40
N ASP A 28 4.39 -16.93 5.86
CA ASP A 28 3.74 -17.99 6.63
C ASP A 28 4.65 -18.55 7.73
N ASP A 29 5.95 -18.70 7.48
CA ASP A 29 6.94 -19.09 8.49
C ASP A 29 7.00 -18.07 9.63
N ILE A 30 7.04 -16.77 9.33
CA ILE A 30 7.06 -15.71 10.34
C ILE A 30 5.77 -15.73 11.18
N LYS A 31 4.62 -15.92 10.54
CA LYS A 31 3.34 -16.05 11.26
C LYS A 31 3.38 -17.23 12.23
N GLN A 32 3.85 -18.39 11.76
CA GLN A 32 3.94 -19.58 12.60
C GLN A 32 4.90 -19.37 13.77
N MET A 33 6.06 -18.74 13.55
CA MET A 33 7.01 -18.41 14.60
C MET A 33 6.43 -17.42 15.62
N ALA A 34 5.65 -16.44 15.17
CA ALA A 34 4.98 -15.48 16.05
C ALA A 34 3.93 -16.20 16.91
N ASP A 35 3.10 -17.04 16.30
CA ASP A 35 2.05 -17.80 16.99
C ASP A 35 2.65 -18.73 18.06
N GLN A 36 3.76 -19.40 17.75
CA GLN A 36 4.50 -20.25 18.71
C GLN A 36 5.00 -19.47 19.94
N ARG A 37 5.17 -18.15 19.82
CA ARG A 37 5.60 -17.26 20.90
C ARG A 37 4.45 -16.50 21.54
N GLY A 38 3.20 -16.79 21.17
CA GLY A 38 2.02 -16.06 21.64
C GLY A 38 1.93 -14.63 21.12
N LEU A 39 2.62 -14.33 20.01
CA LEU A 39 2.58 -13.04 19.32
C LEU A 39 1.70 -13.17 18.07
N THR A 40 1.24 -12.03 17.55
CA THR A 40 0.49 -11.99 16.28
C THR A 40 1.28 -11.21 15.25
N PHE A 41 1.48 -11.81 14.07
CA PHE A 41 2.07 -11.13 12.92
C PHE A 41 0.97 -10.62 12.00
N ASP A 42 0.67 -9.31 12.09
CA ASP A 42 -0.35 -8.67 11.25
C ASP A 42 0.20 -8.36 9.85
N VAL A 43 -0.02 -9.30 8.92
CA VAL A 43 0.36 -9.15 7.52
C VAL A 43 -0.32 -7.93 6.88
N ALA A 44 -1.56 -7.61 7.26
CA ALA A 44 -2.29 -6.50 6.66
C ALA A 44 -1.62 -5.16 7.02
N GLU A 45 -1.20 -4.99 8.27
CA GLU A 45 -0.47 -3.79 8.70
C GLU A 45 0.89 -3.66 7.98
N VAL A 46 1.63 -4.76 7.86
CA VAL A 46 2.92 -4.79 7.15
C VAL A 46 2.73 -4.39 5.68
N VAL A 47 1.76 -4.99 5.02
CA VAL A 47 1.43 -4.70 3.61
C VAL A 47 0.92 -3.26 3.44
N GLU A 48 0.09 -2.76 4.35
CA GLU A 48 -0.39 -1.37 4.33
C GLU A 48 0.77 -0.38 4.37
N ARG A 49 1.70 -0.55 5.31
CA ARG A 49 2.85 0.36 5.47
C ARG A 49 3.76 0.34 4.24
N ALA A 50 4.08 -0.86 3.74
CA ALA A 50 4.91 -1.02 2.54
C ALA A 50 4.25 -0.40 1.30
N LEU A 51 2.96 -0.67 1.08
CA LEU A 51 2.21 -0.11 -0.04
C LEU A 51 2.06 1.42 0.07
N ALA A 52 1.78 1.95 1.25
CA ALA A 52 1.64 3.38 1.47
C ALA A 52 2.95 4.12 1.14
N GLN A 53 4.10 3.56 1.53
CA GLN A 53 5.40 4.10 1.18
C GLN A 53 5.65 4.04 -0.32
N ALA A 54 5.42 2.89 -0.96
CA ALA A 54 5.58 2.73 -2.40
C ALA A 54 4.69 3.69 -3.21
N VAL A 55 3.44 3.89 -2.79
CA VAL A 55 2.51 4.83 -3.43
C VAL A 55 2.99 6.28 -3.30
N ARG A 56 3.55 6.68 -2.14
CA ARG A 56 4.11 8.02 -1.97
C ARG A 56 5.32 8.23 -2.88
N SER A 57 6.23 7.26 -2.94
CA SER A 57 7.39 7.31 -3.83
C SER A 57 6.95 7.41 -5.30
N ALA A 58 6.03 6.54 -5.74
CA ALA A 58 5.52 6.57 -7.11
C ALA A 58 4.85 7.92 -7.45
N ARG A 59 4.10 8.53 -6.53
CA ARG A 59 3.52 9.86 -6.73
C ARG A 59 4.59 10.95 -6.86
N ALA A 60 5.65 10.88 -6.04
CA ALA A 60 6.75 11.82 -6.12
C ALA A 60 7.51 11.69 -7.44
N GLU A 61 7.76 10.46 -7.91
CA GLU A 61 8.38 10.20 -9.21
C GLU A 61 7.52 10.73 -10.36
N ILE A 62 6.20 10.46 -10.34
CA ILE A 62 5.29 10.98 -11.36
C ILE A 62 5.26 12.51 -11.37
N ALA A 63 5.29 13.16 -10.20
CA ALA A 63 5.32 14.62 -10.10
C ALA A 63 6.66 15.24 -10.52
N ALA A 64 7.75 14.49 -10.37
CA ALA A 64 9.10 14.89 -10.78
C ALA A 64 9.37 14.65 -12.27
N LEU A 65 8.56 13.83 -12.96
CA LEU A 65 8.60 13.76 -14.41
C LEU A 65 8.29 15.15 -14.98
N PRO A 66 9.16 15.71 -15.83
CA PRO A 66 8.81 16.94 -16.53
C PRO A 66 7.49 16.69 -17.28
N ALA A 67 6.60 17.69 -17.28
CA ALA A 67 5.43 17.70 -18.14
C ALA A 67 5.90 17.68 -19.60
N GLY A 68 6.22 16.50 -20.10
CA GLY A 68 6.90 16.32 -21.37
C GLY A 68 5.92 16.50 -22.52
N ASN A 69 6.26 17.44 -23.40
CA ASN A 69 6.04 17.35 -24.85
C ASN A 69 4.62 17.57 -25.41
N MET A 70 4.00 18.71 -25.12
CA MET A 70 3.10 19.38 -26.09
C MET A 70 3.85 20.50 -26.84
N THR A 71 5.00 20.18 -27.44
CA THR A 71 5.51 21.01 -28.54
C THR A 71 4.67 20.70 -29.78
N ASN A 72 3.49 21.33 -29.85
CA ASN A 72 2.79 21.48 -31.12
C ASN A 72 3.74 22.23 -32.06
N ASN A 73 4.18 21.53 -33.10
CA ASN A 73 4.90 22.11 -34.22
C ASN A 73 3.85 22.58 -35.24
N PRO A 74 3.52 23.89 -35.36
CA PRO A 74 2.91 24.36 -36.59
C PRO A 74 4.01 24.38 -37.65
N SER A 75 3.84 23.54 -38.66
CA SER A 75 4.58 23.68 -39.91
C SER A 75 4.07 24.95 -40.59
N ASP A 76 4.95 25.92 -40.81
CA ASP A 76 4.88 26.89 -41.91
C ASP A 76 6.32 27.29 -42.30
#